data_AF-A0A8C4NEX7-F1
#
_entry.id   AF-A0A8C4NEX7-F1
#
_cell.length_a   1.000
_cell.length_b   1.000
_cell.length_c   1.000
_cell.angle_alpha   90.00
_cell.angle_beta   90.00
_cell.angle_gamma   90.00
#
_symmetry.space_group_name_H-M   'P 1'
#
loop_
_entity.id
_entity.type
_entity.pdbx_description
1 polymer ?
#
loop_
_entity_poly.entity_id
_entity_poly.type
_entity_poly.pdbx_seq_one_letter_code
_entity_poly.pdbx_strand_id
1 'polypeptide(L)'
;MRRSSSARVAGPLFVVLTCLSGVRPMSDDVLFHIKWPGHTTTLDGVDEMADETPEPEKLLEPLFKQNSCSYRIEPYWTYEVCHRRHIRQYHEEKEFGLKITVQEYYLGYFGKGGLEFTQGQDGKSKETYLSKKTSKKEEDQEVATKNIDGQQMPYFPLEFGEGTACSLRGNAPRRAIVMYVCHPGARHEVLSVAEVTSCEYEVVVLTPFLCRHPKYRFKPAPVNDIHCQSLQGSPARPKSLDALLEKEEENKRSPNPHFPEESHVPSNRPTSSPIAGQKQHVVGTPLISSLTDQQLIRAFLDGSHCVRGGVGWWKHEFCYGKHVHQFHEEKDGFKNIIVVGTWNIELHKEWVRNNNPRTVIHLPDGSTKIRSVSHLYGNGDACDLTGSARKVVVKLKCKESVSPHAVTIYMFEPEPCRYILVVESSLLCSILDSTDENGLLSLPQ
;
A
#
# COMPACT_ATOMS: atom_id res chain seq x y z
N MET A 1 27.89 -53.06 -35.10
CA MET A 1 28.91 -52.10 -35.56
C MET A 1 28.57 -50.73 -34.99
N ARG A 2 29.55 -50.06 -34.34
CA ARG A 2 29.79 -48.59 -34.19
C ARG A 2 28.59 -47.68 -33.79
N ARG A 3 28.71 -46.67 -32.93
CA ARG A 3 29.78 -46.08 -32.13
C ARG A 3 29.09 -45.11 -31.15
N SER A 4 29.63 -45.04 -29.93
CA SER A 4 29.42 -43.92 -29.00
C SER A 4 29.88 -42.60 -29.65
N SER A 5 29.13 -41.52 -29.42
CA SER A 5 29.60 -40.13 -29.54
C SER A 5 29.02 -39.33 -28.39
N SER A 6 29.89 -38.92 -27.47
CA SER A 6 29.63 -37.95 -26.41
C SER A 6 29.59 -36.54 -27.00
N ALA A 7 28.59 -35.74 -26.64
CA ALA A 7 28.62 -34.28 -26.77
C ALA A 7 28.12 -33.65 -25.46
N ARG A 8 28.99 -32.91 -24.79
CA ARG A 8 28.66 -31.92 -23.74
C ARG A 8 28.73 -30.53 -24.38
N VAL A 9 27.66 -29.75 -24.30
CA VAL A 9 27.60 -28.27 -24.16
C VAL A 9 26.17 -27.95 -23.69
N ALA A 10 25.96 -27.59 -22.42
CA ALA A 10 25.63 -26.24 -21.91
C ALA A 10 24.42 -25.55 -22.60
N GLY A 11 23.29 -25.48 -21.88
CA GLY A 11 22.02 -24.83 -22.31
C GLY A 11 20.81 -25.40 -21.55
N PRO A 12 19.69 -24.67 -21.41
CA PRO A 12 18.67 -24.91 -20.40
C PRO A 12 17.98 -26.27 -20.60
N LEU A 13 17.74 -26.99 -19.49
CA LEU A 13 17.10 -28.29 -19.51
C LEU A 13 15.70 -28.18 -20.15
N PHE A 14 15.57 -28.70 -21.37
CA PHE A 14 14.29 -29.15 -21.88
C PHE A 14 13.84 -30.36 -21.06
N VAL A 15 12.74 -30.20 -20.31
CA VAL A 15 12.01 -31.34 -19.75
C VAL A 15 11.34 -32.03 -20.93
N VAL A 16 11.85 -33.19 -21.33
CA VAL A 16 11.17 -34.05 -22.32
C VAL A 16 10.01 -34.72 -21.60
N LEU A 17 8.83 -34.09 -21.66
CA LEU A 17 7.55 -34.72 -21.33
C LEU A 17 7.15 -35.63 -22.49
N THR A 18 7.34 -36.94 -22.32
CA THR A 18 6.60 -37.90 -23.15
C THR A 18 5.17 -38.00 -22.62
N CYS A 19 4.28 -37.13 -23.10
CA CYS A 19 2.84 -37.29 -22.92
C CYS A 19 2.34 -38.41 -23.84
N LEU A 20 1.74 -39.46 -23.27
CA LEU A 20 0.87 -40.35 -24.02
C LEU A 20 -0.32 -39.52 -24.54
N SER A 21 -0.55 -39.65 -25.84
CA SER A 21 -1.39 -38.80 -26.68
C SER A 21 -2.86 -38.74 -26.26
N GLY A 22 -3.34 -37.52 -26.00
CA GLY A 22 -4.75 -37.12 -25.93
C GLY A 22 -4.83 -35.59 -25.92
N VAL A 23 -5.00 -34.98 -27.09
CA VAL A 23 -4.68 -33.58 -27.44
C VAL A 23 -5.60 -32.52 -26.80
N ARG A 24 -5.01 -31.50 -26.16
CA ARG A 24 -5.25 -30.05 -26.40
C ARG A 24 -3.94 -29.27 -26.12
N PRO A 25 -3.62 -28.19 -26.86
CA PRO A 25 -2.39 -27.43 -26.64
C PRO A 25 -2.41 -26.74 -25.27
N MET A 26 -1.36 -26.94 -24.48
CA MET A 26 -1.08 -26.18 -23.25
C MET A 26 -0.73 -24.74 -23.64
N SER A 27 -1.41 -23.77 -23.02
CA SER A 27 -1.06 -22.34 -23.09
C SER A 27 -0.19 -22.00 -21.88
N ASP A 28 0.82 -21.15 -22.08
CA ASP A 28 1.80 -20.76 -21.06
C ASP A 28 1.22 -19.85 -19.94
N ASP A 29 -0.07 -19.48 -20.03
CA ASP A 29 -0.76 -18.57 -19.10
C ASP A 29 -1.44 -19.25 -17.90
N VAL A 30 -1.17 -20.54 -17.65
CA VAL A 30 -1.82 -21.32 -16.59
C VAL A 30 -0.84 -21.58 -15.46
N LEU A 31 -1.07 -20.98 -14.28
CA LEU A 31 -0.33 -21.32 -13.06
C LEU A 31 -0.71 -22.73 -12.60
N PHE A 32 0.28 -23.59 -12.34
CA PHE A 32 0.09 -24.95 -11.83
C PHE A 32 0.75 -25.12 -10.46
N HIS A 33 0.02 -25.64 -9.48
CA HIS A 33 0.60 -26.14 -8.23
C HIS A 33 0.96 -27.63 -8.39
N ILE A 34 2.23 -27.98 -8.14
CA ILE A 34 2.68 -29.38 -8.14
C ILE A 34 2.60 -29.92 -6.71
N LYS A 35 1.69 -30.87 -6.47
CA LYS A 35 1.57 -31.58 -5.17
C LYS A 35 2.31 -32.93 -5.25
N TRP A 36 3.13 -33.22 -4.23
CA TRP A 36 3.80 -34.52 -4.05
C TRP A 36 3.03 -35.39 -3.05
N PRO A 37 2.99 -36.73 -3.22
CA PRO A 37 2.31 -37.62 -2.28
C PRO A 37 3.02 -37.66 -0.93
N GLY A 38 2.27 -37.42 0.15
CA GLY A 38 2.76 -37.40 1.54
C GLY A 38 2.11 -36.36 2.45
N HIS A 39 1.35 -35.41 1.89
CA HIS A 39 0.59 -34.44 2.66
C HIS A 39 -0.90 -34.78 2.61
N THR A 40 -1.40 -35.46 3.64
CA THR A 40 -2.84 -35.56 3.88
C THR A 40 -3.28 -34.25 4.49
N THR A 41 -3.66 -33.29 3.64
CA THR A 41 -4.43 -32.13 4.10
C THR A 41 -5.89 -32.44 3.83
N THR A 42 -6.66 -32.64 4.90
CA THR A 42 -8.13 -32.74 4.84
C THR A 42 -8.68 -31.51 4.14
N LEU A 43 -9.36 -31.74 3.01
CA LEU A 43 -10.20 -30.74 2.38
C LEU A 43 -11.46 -30.63 3.23
N ASP A 44 -11.54 -29.60 4.05
CA ASP A 44 -12.82 -29.16 4.58
C ASP A 44 -13.66 -28.70 3.38
N GLY A 45 -14.66 -29.52 3.05
CA GLY A 45 -15.72 -29.15 2.13
C GLY A 45 -16.38 -27.90 2.67
N VAL A 46 -16.34 -26.82 1.88
CA VAL A 46 -17.19 -25.65 2.12
C VAL A 46 -18.60 -26.08 1.75
N ASP A 47 -19.35 -26.52 2.76
CA ASP A 47 -20.81 -26.64 2.69
C ASP A 47 -21.36 -25.28 2.24
N GLU A 48 -22.15 -25.30 1.16
CA GLU A 48 -23.01 -24.19 0.77
C GLU A 48 -24.09 -24.00 1.84
N MET A 49 -23.75 -23.30 2.92
CA MET A 49 -24.76 -22.69 3.78
C MET A 49 -25.16 -21.37 3.14
N ALA A 50 -26.39 -21.34 2.64
CA ALA A 50 -27.14 -20.16 2.27
C ALA A 50 -27.33 -19.26 3.50
N ASP A 51 -26.27 -18.56 3.90
CA ASP A 51 -26.35 -17.41 4.77
C ASP A 51 -26.78 -16.21 3.91
N GLU A 52 -27.75 -15.44 4.37
CA GLU A 52 -28.34 -14.32 3.63
C GLU A 52 -27.21 -13.43 3.09
N THR A 53 -27.03 -13.37 1.77
CA THR A 53 -25.97 -12.55 1.19
C THR A 53 -26.23 -11.09 1.57
N PRO A 54 -25.37 -10.46 2.39
CA PRO A 54 -25.67 -9.15 2.91
C PRO A 54 -25.59 -8.12 1.78
N GLU A 55 -26.56 -7.21 1.75
CA GLU A 55 -26.62 -6.14 0.77
C GLU A 55 -25.30 -5.33 0.76
N PRO A 56 -24.72 -5.02 -0.42
CA PRO A 56 -23.42 -4.36 -0.52
C PRO A 56 -23.38 -2.99 0.18
N GLU A 57 -24.49 -2.25 0.17
CA GLU A 57 -24.60 -0.98 0.89
C GLU A 57 -24.51 -1.19 2.42
N LYS A 58 -25.14 -2.23 2.97
CA LYS A 58 -25.07 -2.58 4.40
C LYS A 58 -23.65 -2.92 4.84
N LEU A 59 -22.88 -3.60 3.98
CA LEU A 59 -21.48 -3.88 4.25
C LEU A 59 -20.63 -2.61 4.32
N LEU A 60 -20.96 -1.59 3.51
CA LEU A 60 -20.25 -0.32 3.45
C LEU A 60 -20.74 0.70 4.49
N GLU A 61 -21.86 0.47 5.16
CA GLU A 61 -22.38 1.37 6.21
C GLU A 61 -21.36 1.83 7.25
N PRO A 62 -20.45 0.98 7.77
CA PRO A 62 -19.45 1.44 8.74
C PRO A 62 -18.55 2.53 8.16
N LEU A 63 -18.24 2.46 6.86
CA LEU A 63 -17.49 3.49 6.14
C LEU A 63 -18.34 4.78 6.00
N PHE A 64 -19.63 4.64 5.71
CA PHE A 64 -20.53 5.76 5.45
C PHE A 64 -20.95 6.53 6.71
N LYS A 65 -21.14 5.84 7.85
CA LYS A 65 -21.65 6.45 9.10
C LYS A 65 -20.57 7.18 9.90
N GLN A 66 -19.30 6.84 9.73
CA GLN A 66 -18.20 7.39 10.53
C GLN A 66 -17.71 8.78 10.10
N ASN A 67 -18.43 9.47 9.20
CA ASN A 67 -17.94 10.68 8.52
C ASN A 67 -16.54 10.48 7.90
N SER A 68 -16.17 9.23 7.61
CA SER A 68 -14.82 8.87 7.19
C SER A 68 -14.54 9.43 5.79
N CYS A 69 -13.31 9.90 5.60
CA CYS A 69 -12.82 10.38 4.33
C CYS A 69 -11.53 9.66 3.98
N SER A 70 -11.38 9.36 2.69
CA SER A 70 -10.18 8.76 2.13
C SER A 70 -9.49 9.73 1.20
N TYR A 71 -8.17 9.70 1.21
CA TYR A 71 -7.34 10.72 0.58
C TYR A 71 -6.44 10.12 -0.48
N ARG A 72 -6.23 10.85 -1.58
CA ARG A 72 -5.25 10.55 -2.62
C ARG A 72 -4.45 11.82 -2.92
N ILE A 73 -3.14 11.77 -2.70
CA ILE A 73 -2.23 12.89 -2.95
C ILE A 73 -1.51 12.67 -4.26
N GLU A 74 -1.80 13.48 -5.27
CA GLU A 74 -1.09 13.51 -6.55
C GLU A 74 -0.10 14.68 -6.58
N PRO A 75 0.83 14.75 -7.56
CA PRO A 75 1.87 15.77 -7.59
C PRO A 75 1.35 17.21 -7.52
N TYR A 76 0.17 17.45 -8.10
CA TYR A 76 -0.50 18.75 -8.06
C TYR A 76 -1.76 18.70 -7.20
N TRP A 77 -2.71 17.81 -7.50
CA TRP A 77 -3.98 17.75 -6.79
C TRP A 77 -3.97 16.82 -5.58
N THR A 78 -4.63 17.24 -4.50
CA THR A 78 -5.06 16.35 -3.42
C THR A 78 -6.55 16.10 -3.54
N TYR A 79 -6.95 14.83 -3.50
CA TYR A 79 -8.34 14.41 -3.53
C TYR A 79 -8.77 13.89 -2.16
N GLU A 80 -9.93 14.35 -1.70
CA GLU A 80 -10.61 13.94 -0.48
C GLU A 80 -11.97 13.36 -0.88
N VAL A 81 -12.19 12.09 -0.54
CA VAL A 81 -13.44 11.37 -0.78
C VAL A 81 -14.09 11.12 0.56
N CYS A 82 -15.00 11.99 0.97
CA CYS A 82 -15.81 11.78 2.16
C CYS A 82 -17.01 10.90 1.81
N HIS A 83 -16.95 9.64 2.23
CA HIS A 83 -17.86 8.61 1.77
C HIS A 83 -19.31 8.96 2.05
N ARG A 84 -20.17 8.86 1.02
CA ARG A 84 -21.60 9.23 1.07
C ARG A 84 -21.86 10.70 1.43
N ARG A 85 -20.87 11.59 1.26
CA ARG A 85 -21.01 13.03 1.50
C ARG A 85 -20.59 13.86 0.29
N HIS A 86 -19.29 13.91 0.01
CA HIS A 86 -18.76 14.73 -1.07
C HIS A 86 -17.39 14.25 -1.53
N ILE A 87 -17.00 14.71 -2.71
CA ILE A 87 -15.66 14.55 -3.26
C ILE A 87 -15.09 15.94 -3.49
N ARG A 88 -13.91 16.19 -2.95
CA ARG A 88 -13.20 17.45 -3.03
C ARG A 88 -11.82 17.23 -3.63
N GLN A 89 -11.42 18.14 -4.48
CA GLN A 89 -10.11 18.27 -5.07
C GLN A 89 -9.53 19.62 -4.62
N TYR A 90 -8.29 19.66 -4.16
CA TYR A 90 -7.64 20.90 -3.78
C TYR A 90 -6.12 20.89 -3.99
N HIS A 91 -5.55 22.07 -4.21
CA HIS A 91 -4.11 22.32 -4.31
C HIS A 91 -3.75 23.46 -3.37
N GLU A 92 -2.67 23.30 -2.61
CA GLU A 92 -2.18 24.31 -1.67
C GLU A 92 -0.86 24.90 -2.19
N GLU A 93 -0.89 26.16 -2.60
CA GLU A 93 0.33 26.93 -2.90
C GLU A 93 0.77 27.69 -1.65
N LYS A 94 2.05 27.55 -1.31
CA LYS A 94 2.67 28.31 -0.22
C LYS A 94 3.55 29.40 -0.83
N GLU A 95 3.01 30.61 -0.93
CA GLU A 95 3.85 31.78 -1.19
C GLU A 95 4.68 32.09 0.05
N PHE A 96 6.02 32.14 -0.13
CA PHE A 96 7.07 32.64 0.76
C PHE A 96 6.64 33.07 2.19
N GLY A 97 6.13 32.13 2.97
CA GLY A 97 5.90 32.24 4.41
C GLY A 97 4.72 33.09 4.91
N LEU A 98 3.85 33.64 4.06
CA LEU A 98 2.86 34.64 4.53
C LEU A 98 1.39 34.37 4.18
N LYS A 99 1.05 33.53 3.20
CA LYS A 99 -0.35 33.14 2.91
C LYS A 99 -0.43 31.81 2.19
N ILE A 100 -1.28 30.90 2.67
CA ILE A 100 -1.62 29.65 1.97
C ILE A 100 -2.79 29.96 1.04
N THR A 101 -2.58 29.88 -0.27
CA THR A 101 -3.65 29.96 -1.27
C THR A 101 -4.11 28.54 -1.57
N VAL A 102 -5.40 28.26 -1.33
CA VAL A 102 -5.99 26.96 -1.60
C VAL A 102 -6.89 27.08 -2.82
N GLN A 103 -6.52 26.43 -3.92
CA GLN A 103 -7.40 26.23 -5.05
C GLN A 103 -8.24 24.98 -4.79
N GLU A 104 -9.57 25.09 -4.75
CA GLU A 104 -10.45 23.96 -4.45
C GLU A 104 -11.63 23.82 -5.40
N TYR A 105 -12.03 22.58 -5.64
CA TYR A 105 -13.21 22.20 -6.41
C TYR A 105 -13.90 21.00 -5.78
N TYR A 106 -15.22 21.02 -5.72
CA TYR A 106 -16.03 19.86 -5.37
C TYR A 106 -16.39 19.12 -6.66
N LEU A 107 -16.05 17.84 -6.72
CA LEU A 107 -16.30 16.98 -7.88
C LEU A 107 -17.72 16.41 -7.86
N GLY A 108 -18.39 16.46 -6.70
CA GLY A 108 -19.79 16.14 -6.52
C GLY A 108 -20.16 15.93 -5.05
N TYR A 109 -21.45 15.96 -4.78
CA TYR A 109 -22.09 15.69 -3.50
C TYR A 109 -23.01 14.48 -3.64
N PHE A 110 -23.01 13.65 -2.62
CA PHE A 110 -23.90 12.50 -2.56
C PHE A 110 -25.35 12.95 -2.37
N GLY A 111 -26.29 12.27 -3.03
CA GLY A 111 -27.74 12.54 -2.91
C GLY A 111 -28.21 13.84 -3.59
N LYS A 112 -27.31 14.60 -4.21
CA LYS A 112 -27.63 15.82 -4.96
C LYS A 112 -27.22 15.63 -6.41
N GLY A 113 -28.04 14.92 -7.17
CA GLY A 113 -27.79 14.63 -8.57
C GLY A 113 -28.68 13.50 -9.04
N GLY A 114 -29.92 13.84 -9.42
CA GLY A 114 -30.89 12.89 -9.97
C GLY A 114 -32.19 12.73 -9.18
N LEU A 115 -32.94 13.82 -8.98
CA LEU A 115 -34.39 13.74 -8.74
C LEU A 115 -35.08 14.96 -9.37
N GLU A 116 -35.81 14.72 -10.46
CA GLU A 116 -36.83 15.64 -10.94
C GLU A 116 -37.93 15.75 -9.86
N PHE A 117 -38.22 16.98 -9.47
CA PHE A 117 -39.31 17.32 -8.53
C PHE A 117 -40.67 17.14 -9.21
N THR A 118 -41.45 16.16 -8.77
CA THR A 118 -42.91 16.28 -8.83
C THR A 118 -43.43 16.47 -7.41
N GLN A 119 -43.92 17.67 -7.15
CA GLN A 119 -44.50 18.09 -5.88
C GLN A 119 -45.77 17.26 -5.58
N GLY A 120 -45.68 16.37 -4.60
CA GLY A 120 -46.83 15.72 -3.98
C GLY A 120 -46.97 16.20 -2.53
N GLN A 121 -48.12 16.80 -2.21
CA GLN A 121 -48.50 17.18 -0.85
C GLN A 121 -48.58 15.91 0.00
N ASP A 122 -47.63 15.73 0.93
CA ASP A 122 -47.84 15.27 2.31
C ASP A 122 -46.48 15.02 2.98
N GLY A 123 -46.16 15.84 3.98
CA GLY A 123 -44.84 15.95 4.61
C GLY A 123 -44.44 14.76 5.49
N LYS A 124 -43.98 13.67 4.87
CA LYS A 124 -43.15 12.65 5.52
C LYS A 124 -41.94 12.29 4.65
N SER A 125 -40.77 12.71 5.09
CA SER A 125 -39.48 12.38 4.47
C SER A 125 -39.18 10.88 4.60
N LYS A 126 -39.29 10.16 3.49
CA LYS A 126 -38.81 8.79 3.35
C LYS A 126 -37.82 8.77 2.19
N GLU A 127 -36.53 8.84 2.50
CA GLU A 127 -35.45 8.67 1.52
C GLU A 127 -35.56 7.28 0.90
N THR A 128 -36.10 7.22 -0.32
CA THR A 128 -36.17 6.01 -1.12
C THR A 128 -35.16 6.18 -2.23
N TYR A 129 -34.03 5.48 -2.12
CA TYR A 129 -32.98 5.42 -3.12
C TYR A 129 -33.57 4.84 -4.41
N LEU A 130 -33.57 5.65 -5.47
CA LEU A 130 -34.03 5.24 -6.79
C LEU A 130 -32.89 4.47 -7.48
N SER A 131 -32.63 3.26 -7.00
CA SER A 131 -32.21 2.20 -7.91
C SER A 131 -33.25 2.18 -9.02
N LYS A 132 -32.82 2.31 -10.29
CA LYS A 132 -33.65 1.99 -11.44
C LYS A 132 -34.33 0.65 -11.16
N LYS A 133 -35.62 0.68 -10.81
CA LYS A 133 -36.51 -0.46 -10.98
C LYS A 133 -36.65 -0.68 -12.49
N THR A 134 -35.66 -1.32 -13.09
CA THR A 134 -35.99 -2.31 -14.10
C THR A 134 -36.72 -3.41 -13.36
N SER A 135 -38.02 -3.48 -13.57
CA SER A 135 -38.88 -4.60 -13.22
C SER A 135 -38.35 -5.88 -13.89
N LYS A 136 -37.32 -6.49 -13.31
CA LYS A 136 -36.88 -7.86 -13.56
C LYS A 136 -36.38 -8.44 -12.24
N LYS A 137 -36.86 -9.64 -11.93
CA LYS A 137 -36.53 -10.43 -10.72
C LYS A 137 -35.02 -10.46 -10.47
N GLU A 138 -34.62 -10.21 -9.22
CA GLU A 138 -33.24 -10.13 -8.71
C GLU A 138 -32.50 -11.47 -8.60
N GLU A 139 -32.68 -12.40 -9.54
CA GLU A 139 -32.07 -13.74 -9.40
C GLU A 139 -30.85 -13.99 -10.27
N ASP A 140 -30.43 -13.07 -11.17
CA ASP A 140 -29.19 -13.33 -11.95
C ASP A 140 -28.52 -12.10 -12.57
N GLN A 141 -28.53 -10.95 -11.88
CA GLN A 141 -27.82 -9.77 -12.40
C GLN A 141 -26.33 -9.84 -12.03
N GLU A 142 -25.50 -9.98 -13.07
CA GLU A 142 -24.03 -9.90 -13.02
C GLU A 142 -23.61 -8.49 -12.58
N VAL A 143 -22.68 -8.41 -11.62
CA VAL A 143 -22.20 -7.14 -11.05
C VAL A 143 -21.29 -6.45 -12.06
N ALA A 144 -21.40 -5.12 -12.18
CA ALA A 144 -20.51 -4.34 -13.04
C ALA A 144 -19.03 -4.54 -12.66
N THR A 145 -18.18 -4.72 -13.67
CA THR A 145 -16.74 -4.92 -13.48
C THR A 145 -15.93 -3.79 -14.12
N LYS A 146 -14.81 -3.45 -13.51
CA LYS A 146 -13.83 -2.48 -14.03
C LYS A 146 -12.48 -3.16 -14.17
N ASN A 147 -11.80 -2.88 -15.28
CA ASN A 147 -10.43 -3.33 -15.45
C ASN A 147 -9.51 -2.49 -14.56
N ILE A 148 -8.89 -3.14 -13.59
CA ILE A 148 -7.89 -2.56 -12.69
C ILE A 148 -6.64 -3.45 -12.81
N ASP A 149 -5.54 -2.88 -13.28
CA ASP A 149 -4.25 -3.56 -13.48
C ASP A 149 -4.32 -4.85 -14.33
N GLY A 150 -5.23 -4.88 -15.32
CA GLY A 150 -5.42 -6.03 -16.21
C GLY A 150 -6.40 -7.08 -15.69
N GLN A 151 -7.04 -6.82 -14.56
CA GLN A 151 -7.97 -7.72 -13.92
C GLN A 151 -9.38 -7.11 -13.85
N GLN A 152 -10.38 -7.89 -14.25
CA GLN A 152 -11.78 -7.47 -14.15
C GLN A 152 -12.26 -7.60 -12.71
N MET A 153 -12.41 -6.46 -12.05
CA MET A 153 -12.78 -6.38 -10.63
C MET A 153 -14.23 -5.91 -10.50
N PRO A 154 -15.13 -6.66 -9.84
CA PRO A 154 -16.49 -6.23 -9.58
C PRO A 154 -16.51 -5.05 -8.58
N TYR A 155 -17.39 -4.08 -8.81
CA TYR A 155 -17.46 -2.87 -7.99
C TYR A 155 -18.89 -2.42 -7.68
N PHE A 156 -19.07 -1.80 -6.53
CA PHE A 156 -20.33 -1.16 -6.13
C PHE A 156 -20.27 0.35 -6.43
N PRO A 157 -21.11 0.89 -7.34
CA PRO A 157 -21.08 2.30 -7.72
C PRO A 157 -21.92 3.19 -6.80
N LEU A 158 -21.44 4.41 -6.54
CA LEU A 158 -22.22 5.52 -6.00
C LEU A 158 -22.02 6.77 -6.86
N GLU A 159 -23.11 7.46 -7.20
CA GLU A 159 -23.09 8.70 -7.97
C GLU A 159 -23.03 9.94 -7.06
N PHE A 160 -22.25 10.93 -7.48
CA PHE A 160 -22.06 12.21 -6.81
C PHE A 160 -22.28 13.33 -7.85
N GLY A 161 -23.22 14.23 -7.59
CA GLY A 161 -23.61 15.29 -8.53
C GLY A 161 -23.50 16.69 -7.93
N GLU A 162 -23.93 17.71 -8.69
CA GLU A 162 -24.04 19.09 -8.19
C GLU A 162 -22.73 19.65 -7.59
N GLY A 163 -21.57 19.25 -8.13
CA GLY A 163 -20.27 19.78 -7.75
C GLY A 163 -20.05 21.23 -8.21
N THR A 164 -18.86 21.77 -7.96
CA THR A 164 -18.51 23.15 -8.35
C THR A 164 -18.72 23.34 -9.86
N ALA A 165 -19.26 24.50 -10.26
CA ALA A 165 -19.54 24.85 -11.65
C ALA A 165 -18.29 24.76 -12.54
N CYS A 166 -18.43 24.13 -13.70
CA CYS A 166 -17.35 23.91 -14.65
C CYS A 166 -17.45 24.88 -15.84
N SER A 167 -16.52 25.83 -15.93
CA SER A 167 -16.47 26.80 -17.04
C SER A 167 -16.31 26.14 -18.41
N LEU A 168 -15.61 25.00 -18.48
CA LEU A 168 -15.39 24.23 -19.70
C LEU A 168 -16.65 23.53 -20.23
N ARG A 169 -17.70 23.41 -19.40
CA ARG A 169 -18.96 22.73 -19.75
C ARG A 169 -20.16 23.66 -19.59
N GLY A 170 -20.00 24.92 -20.00
CA GLY A 170 -21.08 25.92 -19.93
C GLY A 170 -21.61 26.15 -18.51
N ASN A 171 -20.72 26.12 -17.51
CA ASN A 171 -21.04 26.17 -16.07
C ASN A 171 -21.87 25.01 -15.52
N ALA A 172 -22.03 23.90 -16.25
CA ALA A 172 -22.62 22.70 -15.68
C ALA A 172 -21.82 22.20 -14.46
N PRO A 173 -22.47 21.66 -13.42
CA PRO A 173 -21.79 21.21 -12.22
C PRO A 173 -20.92 19.98 -12.50
N ARG A 174 -19.76 19.91 -11.84
CA ARG A 174 -18.94 18.69 -11.83
C ARG A 174 -19.74 17.51 -11.27
N ARG A 175 -19.49 16.32 -11.80
CA ARG A 175 -20.09 15.06 -11.33
C ARG A 175 -19.05 13.95 -11.27
N ALA A 176 -19.29 12.96 -10.44
CA ALA A 176 -18.38 11.85 -10.23
C ALA A 176 -19.10 10.54 -9.92
N ILE A 177 -18.46 9.42 -10.23
CA ILE A 177 -18.88 8.08 -9.81
C ILE A 177 -17.77 7.47 -8.95
N VAL A 178 -18.13 7.06 -7.74
CA VAL A 178 -17.24 6.34 -6.82
C VAL A 178 -17.52 4.84 -6.92
N MET A 179 -16.50 4.06 -7.23
CA MET A 179 -16.55 2.62 -7.40
C MET A 179 -15.83 1.95 -6.25
N TYR A 180 -16.59 1.31 -5.36
CA TYR A 180 -16.02 0.54 -4.24
C TYR A 180 -15.68 -0.86 -4.72
N VAL A 181 -14.42 -1.25 -4.56
CA VAL A 181 -13.88 -2.54 -5.00
C VAL A 181 -13.39 -3.31 -3.79
N CYS A 182 -13.68 -4.62 -3.74
CA CYS A 182 -13.16 -5.49 -2.69
C CYS A 182 -11.64 -5.59 -2.80
N HIS A 183 -10.95 -5.30 -1.69
CA HIS A 183 -9.55 -5.66 -1.52
C HIS A 183 -9.27 -6.04 -0.06
N PRO A 184 -8.93 -7.31 0.25
CA PRO A 184 -8.79 -7.80 1.63
C PRO A 184 -7.71 -7.06 2.44
N GLY A 185 -6.64 -6.62 1.79
CA GLY A 185 -5.53 -5.90 2.44
C GLY A 185 -5.67 -4.37 2.44
N ALA A 186 -6.73 -3.81 1.85
CA ALA A 186 -6.87 -2.37 1.71
C ALA A 186 -7.40 -1.73 3.00
N ARG A 187 -7.16 -0.42 3.15
CA ARG A 187 -7.62 0.37 4.30
C ARG A 187 -8.57 1.49 3.87
N HIS A 188 -9.55 1.14 3.03
CA HIS A 188 -10.53 2.08 2.46
C HIS A 188 -9.90 3.17 1.58
N GLU A 189 -8.73 2.92 0.99
CA GLU A 189 -7.95 3.94 0.28
C GLU A 189 -8.48 4.20 -1.14
N VAL A 190 -8.24 5.42 -1.63
CA VAL A 190 -8.54 5.81 -3.01
C VAL A 190 -7.40 5.32 -3.89
N LEU A 191 -7.68 4.35 -4.76
CA LEU A 191 -6.71 3.80 -5.71
C LEU A 191 -6.43 4.77 -6.85
N SER A 192 -7.48 5.32 -7.46
CA SER A 192 -7.36 6.22 -8.61
C SER A 192 -8.50 7.23 -8.68
N VAL A 193 -8.19 8.38 -9.27
CA VAL A 193 -9.14 9.42 -9.68
C VAL A 193 -8.83 9.74 -11.13
N ALA A 194 -9.80 9.61 -12.01
CA ALA A 194 -9.64 9.87 -13.44
C ALA A 194 -10.72 10.84 -13.92
N GLU A 195 -10.32 11.92 -14.59
CA GLU A 195 -11.25 12.76 -15.34
C GLU A 195 -11.47 12.12 -16.72
N VAL A 196 -12.57 11.37 -16.85
CA VAL A 196 -12.85 10.59 -18.06
C VAL A 196 -13.41 11.46 -19.18
N THR A 197 -14.18 12.48 -18.82
CA THR A 197 -14.57 13.58 -19.70
C THR A 197 -14.51 14.88 -18.90
N SER A 198 -14.45 16.02 -19.58
CA SER A 198 -14.28 17.31 -18.91
C SER A 198 -15.32 17.53 -17.80
N CYS A 199 -14.83 17.66 -16.56
CA CYS A 199 -15.63 17.82 -15.34
C CYS A 199 -16.52 16.60 -14.98
N GLU A 200 -16.15 15.41 -15.43
CA GLU A 200 -16.74 14.12 -15.04
C GLU A 200 -15.65 13.16 -14.56
N TYR A 201 -15.81 12.67 -13.34
CA TYR A 201 -14.76 11.95 -12.65
C TYR A 201 -15.15 10.52 -12.33
N GLU A 202 -14.20 9.61 -12.45
CA GLU A 202 -14.29 8.25 -11.96
C GLU A 202 -13.30 8.06 -10.81
N VAL A 203 -13.79 7.56 -9.67
CA VAL A 203 -13.00 7.38 -8.46
C VAL A 203 -13.07 5.92 -8.04
N VAL A 204 -11.93 5.25 -7.87
CA VAL A 204 -11.87 3.86 -7.40
C VAL A 204 -11.41 3.83 -5.94
N VAL A 205 -12.20 3.19 -5.08
CA VAL A 205 -11.91 3.02 -3.65
C VAL A 205 -11.77 1.54 -3.33
N LEU A 206 -10.64 1.14 -2.75
CA LEU A 206 -10.39 -0.23 -2.31
C LEU A 206 -10.82 -0.40 -0.86
N THR A 207 -11.71 -1.36 -0.58
CA THR A 207 -12.27 -1.57 0.75
C THR A 207 -12.39 -3.06 1.11
N PRO A 208 -12.00 -3.49 2.31
CA PRO A 208 -12.16 -4.87 2.75
C PRO A 208 -13.62 -5.20 3.09
N PHE A 209 -14.47 -4.20 3.35
CA PHE A 209 -15.86 -4.44 3.77
C PHE A 209 -16.69 -5.15 2.70
N LEU A 210 -16.45 -4.82 1.43
CA LEU A 210 -17.19 -5.40 0.32
C LEU A 210 -16.78 -6.86 0.04
N CYS A 211 -15.63 -7.31 0.57
CA CYS A 211 -15.12 -8.67 0.38
C CYS A 211 -15.94 -9.76 1.05
N ARG A 212 -16.86 -9.39 1.96
CA ARG A 212 -17.83 -10.32 2.54
C ARG A 212 -18.92 -10.71 1.54
N HIS A 213 -19.14 -9.91 0.49
CA HIS A 213 -20.15 -10.19 -0.51
C HIS A 213 -19.60 -11.14 -1.59
N PRO A 214 -20.21 -12.32 -1.82
CA PRO A 214 -19.72 -13.32 -2.78
C PRO A 214 -19.57 -12.80 -4.22
N LYS A 215 -20.50 -11.94 -4.68
CA LYS A 215 -20.45 -11.33 -6.02
C LYS A 215 -19.39 -10.24 -6.22
N TYR A 216 -18.92 -9.58 -5.15
CA TYR A 216 -17.89 -8.52 -5.25
C TYR A 216 -16.50 -9.01 -4.83
N ARG A 217 -16.41 -10.19 -4.23
CA ARG A 217 -15.13 -10.82 -3.92
C ARG A 217 -14.44 -11.22 -5.22
N PHE A 218 -13.17 -10.85 -5.34
CA PHE A 218 -12.33 -11.34 -6.43
C PHE A 218 -12.23 -12.87 -6.37
N LYS A 219 -12.62 -13.55 -7.46
CA LYS A 219 -12.44 -14.99 -7.64
C LYS A 219 -11.14 -15.19 -8.41
N PRO A 220 -10.07 -15.74 -7.80
CA PRO A 220 -8.89 -16.11 -8.56
C PRO A 220 -9.30 -17.11 -9.65
N ALA A 221 -8.61 -17.04 -10.79
CA ALA A 221 -8.82 -17.99 -11.86
C ALA A 221 -8.66 -19.42 -11.29
N PRO A 222 -9.53 -20.38 -11.68
CA PRO A 222 -9.45 -21.74 -11.17
C PRO A 222 -8.06 -22.32 -11.50
N VAL A 223 -7.31 -22.67 -10.45
CA VAL A 223 -6.03 -23.38 -10.58
C VAL A 223 -6.34 -24.85 -10.82
N ASN A 224 -5.93 -25.38 -11.96
CA ASN A 224 -6.05 -26.81 -12.24
C ASN A 224 -4.89 -27.56 -11.56
N ASP A 225 -5.21 -28.50 -10.67
CA ASP A 225 -4.20 -29.33 -10.01
C ASP A 225 -3.61 -30.35 -11.01
N ILE A 226 -2.30 -30.33 -11.23
CA ILE A 226 -1.59 -31.42 -11.93
C ILE A 226 -1.08 -32.42 -10.89
N HIS A 227 -1.60 -33.65 -10.96
CA HIS A 227 -1.11 -34.76 -10.15
C HIS A 227 0.09 -35.42 -10.85
N CYS A 228 1.28 -35.19 -10.30
CA CYS A 228 2.51 -35.84 -10.76
C CYS A 228 2.72 -37.17 -10.01
N GLN A 229 3.12 -38.22 -10.72
CA GLN A 229 3.57 -39.47 -10.12
C GLN A 229 5.07 -39.65 -10.34
N SER A 230 5.79 -40.06 -9.29
CA SER A 230 7.20 -40.41 -9.40
C SER A 230 7.35 -41.70 -10.21
N LEU A 231 8.28 -41.71 -11.16
CA LEU A 231 8.62 -42.93 -11.90
C LEU A 231 9.28 -43.96 -10.98
N GLN A 232 9.12 -45.25 -11.30
CA GLN A 232 9.68 -46.35 -10.51
C GLN A 232 11.22 -46.22 -10.42
N GLY A 233 11.76 -46.25 -9.19
CA GLY A 233 13.19 -46.03 -8.92
C GLY A 233 13.59 -44.57 -8.70
N SER A 234 12.64 -43.63 -8.72
CA SER A 234 12.90 -42.25 -8.32
C SER A 234 13.19 -42.16 -6.82
N PRO A 235 14.14 -41.31 -6.40
CA PRO A 235 14.37 -41.06 -4.97
C PRO A 235 13.10 -40.49 -4.31
N ALA A 236 12.88 -40.82 -3.04
CA ALA A 236 11.70 -40.40 -2.28
C ALA A 236 11.53 -38.86 -2.21
N ARG A 237 12.63 -38.13 -2.44
CA ARG A 237 12.67 -36.67 -2.52
C ARG A 237 13.54 -36.24 -3.70
N PRO A 238 13.12 -35.24 -4.51
CA PRO A 238 13.94 -34.74 -5.61
C PRO A 238 15.24 -34.14 -5.08
N LYS A 239 16.39 -34.62 -5.56
CA LYS A 239 17.71 -34.10 -5.14
C LYS A 239 17.88 -32.59 -5.36
N SER A 240 17.18 -32.03 -6.35
CA SER A 240 17.15 -30.59 -6.61
C SER A 240 16.41 -29.80 -5.53
N LEU A 241 15.38 -30.39 -4.91
CA LEU A 241 14.65 -29.80 -3.79
C LEU A 241 15.52 -29.77 -2.54
N ASP A 242 16.29 -30.83 -2.30
CA ASP A 242 17.24 -30.89 -1.19
C ASP A 242 18.34 -29.83 -1.35
N ALA A 243 18.91 -29.70 -2.56
CA ALA A 243 19.90 -28.67 -2.85
C ALA A 243 19.35 -27.24 -2.73
N LEU A 244 18.06 -27.01 -3.01
CA LEU A 244 17.41 -25.71 -2.81
C LEU A 244 17.23 -25.38 -1.32
N LEU A 245 16.83 -26.35 -0.52
CA LEU A 245 16.63 -26.16 0.92
C LEU A 245 17.94 -25.99 1.67
N GLU A 246 18.99 -26.69 1.24
CA GLU A 246 20.36 -26.49 1.73
C GLU A 246 20.84 -25.06 1.42
N LYS A 247 20.57 -24.53 0.22
CA LYS A 247 20.85 -23.13 -0.13
C LYS A 247 20.06 -22.12 0.70
N GLU A 248 18.79 -22.41 0.99
CA GLU A 248 17.98 -21.55 1.87
C GLU A 248 18.47 -21.55 3.33
N GLU A 249 18.97 -22.68 3.82
CA GLU A 249 19.62 -22.80 5.13
C GLU A 249 20.96 -22.05 5.18
N GLU A 250 21.78 -22.11 4.14
CA GLU A 250 23.06 -21.38 4.05
C GLU A 250 22.85 -19.86 4.02
N ASN A 251 21.85 -19.38 3.27
CA ASN A 251 21.49 -17.96 3.25
C ASN A 251 21.01 -17.44 4.61
N LYS A 252 20.48 -18.31 5.47
CA LYS A 252 20.08 -17.96 6.85
C LYS A 252 21.25 -17.99 7.85
N ARG A 253 22.40 -18.59 7.51
CA ARG A 253 23.54 -18.82 8.41
C ARG A 253 24.75 -17.92 8.17
N SER A 254 24.67 -16.93 7.27
CA SER A 254 25.78 -16.00 7.02
C SER A 254 25.98 -15.04 8.21
N PRO A 255 27.15 -15.01 8.90
CA PRO A 255 27.38 -14.16 10.07
C PRO A 255 27.92 -12.77 9.69
N ASN A 256 27.51 -11.74 10.45
CA ASN A 256 28.16 -10.42 10.48
C ASN A 256 29.65 -10.52 10.87
N PRO A 257 30.54 -9.64 10.37
CA PRO A 257 31.94 -9.63 10.75
C PRO A 257 32.15 -9.29 12.23
N HIS A 258 32.99 -10.12 12.84
CA HIS A 258 33.48 -10.11 14.21
C HIS A 258 34.24 -8.81 14.56
N PHE A 259 33.88 -8.15 15.66
CA PHE A 259 34.76 -7.20 16.38
C PHE A 259 35.07 -7.78 17.77
N PRO A 260 36.32 -7.70 18.27
CA PRO A 260 36.74 -8.44 19.45
C PRO A 260 36.20 -7.85 20.75
N GLU A 261 35.98 -8.77 21.67
CA GLU A 261 35.43 -8.66 23.02
C GLU A 261 36.45 -8.09 24.02
N GLU A 262 36.03 -7.16 24.89
CA GLU A 262 36.70 -6.87 26.16
C GLU A 262 35.70 -6.89 27.34
N SER A 263 35.75 -8.02 28.07
CA SER A 263 35.80 -8.20 29.53
C SER A 263 34.80 -7.51 30.49
N HIS A 264 34.06 -8.37 31.21
CA HIS A 264 33.74 -8.42 32.67
C HIS A 264 33.09 -7.16 33.33
N VAL A 265 32.07 -7.19 34.22
CA VAL A 265 31.70 -8.06 35.37
C VAL A 265 30.17 -7.84 35.70
N PRO A 266 29.56 -8.31 36.82
CA PRO A 266 28.60 -9.40 36.85
C PRO A 266 27.12 -9.02 37.17
N SER A 267 26.27 -10.01 36.93
CA SER A 267 24.88 -10.17 37.32
C SER A 267 24.54 -9.77 38.76
N ASN A 268 23.40 -9.07 38.93
CA ASN A 268 22.57 -9.20 40.11
C ASN A 268 21.08 -9.19 39.71
N ARG A 269 20.48 -10.38 39.74
CA ARG A 269 19.04 -10.59 39.78
C ARG A 269 18.58 -10.43 41.23
N PRO A 270 17.37 -9.91 41.48
CA PRO A 270 16.52 -10.61 42.43
C PRO A 270 15.18 -11.00 41.83
N THR A 271 14.82 -12.22 42.19
CA THR A 271 13.57 -12.93 41.98
C THR A 271 12.51 -12.43 42.96
N SER A 272 11.30 -12.13 42.49
CA SER A 272 10.07 -12.38 43.26
C SER A 272 8.82 -12.23 42.37
N SER A 273 8.15 -13.36 42.13
CA SER A 273 6.68 -13.36 42.06
C SER A 273 6.17 -13.28 43.51
N PRO A 274 4.96 -12.75 43.77
CA PRO A 274 3.81 -13.65 43.72
C PRO A 274 2.42 -13.02 43.44
N ILE A 275 1.48 -13.93 43.17
CA ILE A 275 0.02 -13.90 43.44
C ILE A 275 -0.92 -13.23 42.41
N ALA A 276 -1.73 -14.12 41.84
CA ALA A 276 -2.97 -13.85 41.14
C ALA A 276 -4.06 -13.34 42.10
N GLY A 277 -4.72 -12.24 41.72
CA GLY A 277 -5.98 -11.79 42.29
C GLY A 277 -6.86 -11.27 41.15
N GLN A 278 -7.96 -11.96 40.90
CA GLN A 278 -8.97 -11.56 39.91
C GLN A 278 -9.61 -10.22 40.30
N LYS A 279 -9.57 -9.25 39.38
CA LYS A 279 -10.55 -8.16 39.28
C LYS A 279 -10.87 -7.91 37.80
N GLN A 280 -12.14 -8.05 37.45
CA GLN A 280 -12.70 -7.51 36.22
C GLN A 280 -12.55 -5.97 36.26
N HIS A 281 -12.04 -5.34 35.18
CA HIS A 281 -12.53 -4.06 34.65
C HIS A 281 -11.70 -3.54 33.45
N VAL A 282 -12.44 -3.03 32.45
CA VAL A 282 -12.10 -2.07 31.37
C VAL A 282 -11.12 -2.51 30.28
N VAL A 283 -11.62 -2.58 29.04
CA VAL A 283 -10.84 -2.54 27.79
C VAL A 283 -10.11 -1.20 27.74
N GLY A 284 -8.89 -1.18 28.27
CA GLY A 284 -7.93 -0.09 28.12
C GLY A 284 -6.65 -0.69 27.55
N THR A 285 -6.33 -0.36 26.31
CA THR A 285 -5.02 -0.65 25.72
C THR A 285 -4.19 0.63 25.78
N PRO A 286 -3.18 0.74 26.66
CA PRO A 286 -2.14 1.74 26.44
C PRO A 286 -0.69 1.23 26.59
N LEU A 287 -0.45 -0.01 27.02
CA LEU A 287 0.92 -0.51 27.27
C LEU A 287 1.49 -1.41 26.18
N ILE A 288 0.64 -2.13 25.42
CA ILE A 288 1.11 -3.06 24.38
C ILE A 288 1.48 -2.31 23.09
N SER A 289 0.78 -1.21 22.74
CA SER A 289 1.09 -0.44 21.52
C SER A 289 2.34 0.44 21.65
N SER A 290 2.64 0.98 22.83
CA SER A 290 3.84 1.82 23.03
C SER A 290 5.14 1.01 22.95
N LEU A 291 5.12 -0.24 23.41
CA LEU A 291 6.26 -1.16 23.28
C LEU A 291 6.53 -1.53 21.81
N THR A 292 5.48 -1.70 20.99
CA THR A 292 5.62 -1.94 19.55
C THR A 292 6.07 -0.68 18.81
N ASP A 293 5.61 0.50 19.22
CA ASP A 293 6.00 1.79 18.61
C ASP A 293 7.50 2.06 18.84
N GLN A 294 8.01 1.84 20.05
CA GLN A 294 9.44 2.00 20.34
C GLN A 294 10.33 1.00 19.57
N GLN A 295 9.89 -0.26 19.43
CA GLN A 295 10.62 -1.25 18.64
C GLN A 295 10.64 -0.87 17.16
N LEU A 296 9.53 -0.38 16.62
CA LEU A 296 9.41 0.06 15.24
C LEU A 296 10.25 1.32 14.96
N ILE A 297 10.29 2.28 15.89
CA ILE A 297 11.16 3.46 15.81
C ILE A 297 12.63 3.06 15.83
N ARG A 298 13.03 2.11 16.68
CA ARG A 298 14.39 1.56 16.70
C ARG A 298 14.75 0.92 15.36
N ALA A 299 13.89 0.04 14.88
CA ALA A 299 14.07 -0.64 13.60
C ALA A 299 14.07 0.34 12.40
N PHE A 300 13.32 1.44 12.49
CA PHE A 300 13.36 2.49 11.50
C PHE A 300 14.70 3.24 11.55
N LEU A 301 15.12 3.73 12.72
CA LEU A 301 16.34 4.55 12.86
C LEU A 301 17.64 3.76 12.67
N ASP A 302 17.66 2.45 12.92
CA ASP A 302 18.80 1.58 12.57
C ASP A 302 18.80 1.14 11.08
N GLY A 303 17.74 1.50 10.35
CA GLY A 303 17.55 1.17 8.94
C GLY A 303 17.29 -0.31 8.67
N SER A 304 16.93 -1.13 9.66
CA SER A 304 16.50 -2.52 9.49
C SER A 304 15.08 -2.62 8.96
N HIS A 305 14.23 -1.63 9.27
CA HIS A 305 12.89 -1.47 8.74
C HIS A 305 12.84 -0.32 7.73
N CYS A 306 12.51 -0.66 6.48
CA CYS A 306 12.36 0.29 5.39
C CYS A 306 10.89 0.62 5.15
N VAL A 307 10.61 1.90 4.93
CA VAL A 307 9.29 2.39 4.54
C VAL A 307 9.11 2.19 3.04
N ARG A 308 8.02 1.55 2.64
CA ARG A 308 7.65 1.34 1.23
C ARG A 308 6.33 2.01 0.91
N GLY A 309 6.20 2.46 -0.32
CA GLY A 309 4.93 2.91 -0.90
C GLY A 309 5.13 3.46 -2.30
N GLY A 310 4.21 4.28 -2.80
CA GLY A 310 4.24 4.74 -4.19
C GLY A 310 3.01 4.29 -4.96
N VAL A 311 2.64 5.13 -5.92
CA VAL A 311 1.37 5.08 -6.64
C VAL A 311 1.63 4.86 -8.13
N GLY A 312 0.76 4.07 -8.78
CA GLY A 312 0.96 3.68 -10.17
C GLY A 312 2.19 2.79 -10.37
N TRP A 313 2.88 3.01 -11.50
CA TRP A 313 4.02 2.24 -11.98
C TRP A 313 5.22 2.25 -11.03
N TRP A 314 5.53 3.40 -10.43
CA TRP A 314 6.70 3.56 -9.57
C TRP A 314 6.37 3.28 -8.10
N LYS A 315 7.15 2.37 -7.51
CA LYS A 315 7.25 2.14 -6.07
C LYS A 315 8.53 2.76 -5.54
N HIS A 316 8.50 3.11 -4.26
CA HIS A 316 9.60 3.74 -3.54
C HIS A 316 9.86 2.95 -2.26
N GLU A 317 11.13 2.75 -1.96
CA GLU A 317 11.61 2.21 -0.70
C GLU A 317 12.59 3.20 -0.09
N PHE A 318 12.41 3.47 1.20
CA PHE A 318 13.29 4.32 1.97
C PHE A 318 13.73 3.61 3.24
N CYS A 319 15.04 3.44 3.40
CA CYS A 319 15.67 2.90 4.59
C CYS A 319 16.49 4.02 5.23
N TYR A 320 16.13 4.41 6.46
CA TYR A 320 16.82 5.48 7.17
C TYR A 320 18.31 5.19 7.33
N GLY A 321 19.16 6.18 7.06
CA GLY A 321 20.61 6.05 7.16
C GLY A 321 21.25 5.10 6.14
N LYS A 322 20.49 4.64 5.13
CA LYS A 322 20.98 3.69 4.11
C LYS A 322 20.73 4.19 2.69
N HIS A 323 19.50 4.12 2.20
CA HIS A 323 19.22 4.36 0.78
C HIS A 323 17.76 4.74 0.52
N VAL A 324 17.57 5.33 -0.66
CA VAL A 324 16.29 5.56 -1.31
C VAL A 324 16.33 4.87 -2.66
N HIS A 325 15.43 3.90 -2.84
CA HIS A 325 15.24 3.20 -4.10
C HIS A 325 13.90 3.56 -4.71
N GLN A 326 13.88 3.66 -6.02
CA GLN A 326 12.67 3.62 -6.82
C GLN A 326 12.68 2.31 -7.60
N PHE A 327 11.55 1.63 -7.67
CA PHE A 327 11.47 0.38 -8.41
C PHE A 327 10.10 0.15 -9.05
N HIS A 328 10.09 -0.67 -10.08
CA HIS A 328 8.88 -1.23 -10.68
C HIS A 328 9.02 -2.75 -10.73
N GLU A 329 7.93 -3.46 -10.44
CA GLU A 329 7.87 -4.92 -10.44
C GLU A 329 6.99 -5.39 -11.59
N GLU A 330 7.57 -6.11 -12.53
CA GLU A 330 6.87 -6.72 -13.66
C GLU A 330 6.09 -7.97 -13.23
N LYS A 331 5.18 -8.45 -14.10
CA LYS A 331 4.29 -9.59 -13.81
C LYS A 331 5.04 -10.89 -13.53
N ASP A 332 6.27 -11.01 -14.00
CA ASP A 332 7.18 -12.13 -13.77
C ASP A 332 7.98 -12.01 -12.44
N GLY A 333 7.75 -10.94 -11.67
CA GLY A 333 8.47 -10.63 -10.43
C GLY A 333 9.82 -9.95 -10.66
N PHE A 334 10.17 -9.61 -11.90
CA PHE A 334 11.40 -8.87 -12.18
C PHE A 334 11.29 -7.43 -11.64
N LYS A 335 12.30 -7.03 -10.85
CA LYS A 335 12.37 -5.70 -10.22
C LYS A 335 13.42 -4.85 -10.92
N ASN A 336 12.96 -3.83 -11.64
CA ASN A 336 13.81 -2.76 -12.12
C ASN A 336 14.02 -1.76 -10.98
N ILE A 337 15.21 -1.75 -10.38
CA ILE A 337 15.55 -0.88 -9.24
C ILE A 337 16.47 0.23 -9.72
N ILE A 338 16.12 1.46 -9.38
CA ILE A 338 16.91 2.68 -9.55
C ILE A 338 17.31 3.19 -8.17
N VAL A 339 18.61 3.35 -7.95
CA VAL A 339 19.14 4.00 -6.74
C VAL A 339 18.98 5.51 -6.89
N VAL A 340 18.05 6.08 -6.15
CA VAL A 340 17.79 7.53 -6.19
C VAL A 340 18.81 8.29 -5.34
N GLY A 341 19.22 7.69 -4.22
CA GLY A 341 20.29 8.21 -3.38
C GLY A 341 20.68 7.26 -2.26
N THR A 342 21.92 7.37 -1.84
CA THR A 342 22.55 6.63 -0.74
C THR A 342 22.91 7.61 0.38
N TRP A 343 22.83 7.16 1.62
CA TRP A 343 23.19 7.96 2.78
C TRP A 343 24.70 8.16 2.85
N ASN A 344 25.10 9.40 3.09
CA ASN A 344 26.47 9.75 3.42
C ASN A 344 26.45 10.96 4.36
N ILE A 345 27.02 10.79 5.54
CA ILE A 345 26.92 11.81 6.60
C ILE A 345 27.73 13.06 6.27
N GLU A 346 28.88 12.92 5.62
CA GLU A 346 29.72 14.05 5.23
C GLU A 346 29.03 14.93 4.18
N LEU A 347 28.45 14.31 3.14
CA LEU A 347 27.66 14.98 2.11
C LEU A 347 26.43 15.68 2.71
N HIS A 348 25.75 15.04 3.65
CA HIS A 348 24.61 15.65 4.32
C HIS A 348 25.03 16.87 5.16
N LYS A 349 26.09 16.77 5.97
CA LYS A 349 26.61 17.89 6.78
C LYS A 349 27.06 19.06 5.91
N GLU A 350 27.68 18.79 4.77
CA GLU A 350 28.02 19.82 3.80
C GLU A 350 26.78 20.53 3.24
N TRP A 351 25.75 19.77 2.90
CA TRP A 351 24.47 20.33 2.44
C TRP A 351 23.80 21.20 3.51
N VAL A 352 23.85 20.82 4.78
CA VAL A 352 23.31 21.58 5.92
C VAL A 352 23.96 22.96 6.07
N ARG A 353 25.24 23.14 5.67
CA ARG A 353 25.89 24.47 5.77
C ARG A 353 25.14 25.56 4.98
N ASN A 354 24.41 25.15 3.93
CA ASN A 354 23.68 26.05 3.04
C ASN A 354 22.16 25.85 3.10
N ASN A 355 21.65 24.95 3.94
CA ASN A 355 20.23 24.60 4.00
C ASN A 355 19.80 24.40 5.45
N ASN A 356 18.58 24.81 5.79
CA ASN A 356 18.04 24.50 7.12
C ASN A 356 17.41 23.10 7.11
N PRO A 357 17.98 22.11 7.83
CA PRO A 357 17.44 20.76 7.83
C PRO A 357 16.17 20.63 8.68
N ARG A 358 15.87 21.61 9.55
CA ARG A 358 14.74 21.56 10.49
C ARG A 358 13.68 22.58 10.15
N THR A 359 12.41 22.18 10.22
CA THR A 359 11.28 23.10 10.18
C THR A 359 10.66 23.16 11.56
N VAL A 360 10.77 24.32 12.22
CA VAL A 360 10.26 24.57 13.56
C VAL A 360 8.92 25.28 13.48
N ILE A 361 7.97 24.92 14.34
CA ILE A 361 6.71 25.62 14.54
C ILE A 361 6.66 26.21 15.95
N HIS A 362 6.13 27.42 16.07
CA HIS A 362 5.87 28.08 17.35
C HIS A 362 4.43 27.76 17.77
N LEU A 363 4.28 27.21 18.97
CA LEU A 363 2.99 26.87 19.54
C LEU A 363 2.41 28.09 20.29
N PRO A 364 1.08 28.16 20.48
CA PRO A 364 0.42 29.29 21.15
C PRO A 364 0.87 29.50 22.61
N ASP A 365 1.42 28.47 23.24
CA ASP A 365 1.96 28.50 24.60
C ASP A 365 3.40 29.07 24.68
N GLY A 366 3.96 29.50 23.54
CA GLY A 366 5.33 30.02 23.42
C GLY A 366 6.39 28.94 23.28
N SER A 367 6.03 27.66 23.33
CA SER A 367 6.96 26.56 23.09
C SER A 367 7.24 26.36 21.59
N THR A 368 8.35 25.70 21.27
CA THR A 368 8.75 25.39 19.89
C THR A 368 8.79 23.89 19.68
N LYS A 369 8.27 23.42 18.54
CA LYS A 369 8.25 22.00 18.18
C LYS A 369 8.82 21.79 16.78
N ILE A 370 9.53 20.69 16.56
CA ILE A 370 10.05 20.35 15.22
C ILE A 370 8.94 19.66 14.42
N ARG A 371 8.48 20.31 13.35
CA ARG A 371 7.42 19.79 12.47
C ARG A 371 7.96 18.80 11.44
N SER A 372 9.19 19.02 10.98
CA SER A 372 9.83 18.14 10.01
C SER A 372 11.35 18.29 9.97
N VAL A 373 12.03 17.22 9.55
CA VAL A 373 13.47 17.20 9.29
C VAL A 373 13.77 16.77 7.86
N SER A 374 14.87 17.26 7.29
CA SER A 374 15.28 17.01 5.92
C SER A 374 16.69 16.42 5.86
N HIS A 375 16.85 15.30 5.15
CA HIS A 375 18.11 14.59 4.96
C HIS A 375 18.47 14.52 3.49
N LEU A 376 19.73 14.80 3.14
CA LEU A 376 20.23 14.63 1.78
C LEU A 376 20.78 13.21 1.62
N TYR A 377 20.29 12.50 0.62
CA TYR A 377 20.85 11.25 0.12
C TYR A 377 21.40 11.53 -1.28
N GLY A 378 22.69 11.24 -1.48
CA GLY A 378 23.43 11.51 -2.71
C GLY A 378 23.99 10.23 -3.32
N ASN A 379 24.83 10.34 -4.36
CA ASN A 379 25.46 9.17 -4.98
C ASN A 379 24.45 8.11 -5.47
N GLY A 380 23.32 8.55 -6.03
CA GLY A 380 22.42 7.66 -6.77
C GLY A 380 22.96 7.30 -8.15
N ASP A 381 22.20 6.49 -8.87
CA ASP A 381 22.53 6.06 -10.23
C ASP A 381 22.70 7.26 -11.16
N ALA A 382 23.54 7.10 -12.17
CA ALA A 382 23.80 8.14 -13.17
C ALA A 382 22.52 8.54 -13.90
N CYS A 383 22.24 9.83 -13.92
CA CYS A 383 21.15 10.42 -14.66
C CYS A 383 21.41 10.35 -16.17
N ASP A 384 20.47 9.79 -16.91
CA ASP A 384 20.46 9.72 -18.37
C ASP A 384 20.39 11.10 -19.04
N LEU A 385 19.72 12.07 -18.40
CA LEU A 385 19.56 13.43 -18.94
C LEU A 385 20.76 14.35 -18.66
N THR A 386 21.36 14.23 -17.47
CA THR A 386 22.39 15.18 -17.00
C THR A 386 23.77 14.57 -16.85
N GLY A 387 23.89 13.25 -16.91
CA GLY A 387 25.11 12.50 -16.63
C GLY A 387 25.54 12.51 -15.15
N SER A 388 24.90 13.32 -14.31
CA SER A 388 25.24 13.45 -12.89
C SER A 388 24.52 12.39 -12.04
N ALA A 389 25.10 12.04 -10.88
CA ALA A 389 24.45 11.13 -9.93
C ALA A 389 23.12 11.71 -9.43
N ARG A 390 22.07 10.88 -9.40
CA ARG A 390 20.78 11.25 -8.78
C ARG A 390 20.97 11.59 -7.31
N LYS A 391 20.15 12.52 -6.82
CA LYS A 391 20.12 12.92 -5.41
C LYS A 391 18.70 13.20 -4.95
N VAL A 392 18.42 12.91 -3.69
CA VAL A 392 17.09 13.07 -3.09
C VAL A 392 17.19 13.72 -1.71
N VAL A 393 16.30 14.68 -1.47
CA VAL A 393 16.07 15.22 -0.13
C VAL A 393 14.88 14.50 0.48
N VAL A 394 15.13 13.71 1.52
CA VAL A 394 14.09 13.01 2.27
C VAL A 394 13.57 13.92 3.37
N LYS A 395 12.27 14.21 3.37
CA LYS A 395 11.57 15.03 4.37
C LYS A 395 10.72 14.13 5.27
N LEU A 396 11.12 13.98 6.52
CA LEU A 396 10.38 13.26 7.55
C LEU A 396 9.46 14.24 8.28
N LYS A 397 8.15 14.01 8.25
CA LYS A 397 7.14 14.90 8.81
C LYS A 397 6.28 14.19 9.85
N CYS A 398 6.06 14.85 10.97
CA CYS A 398 5.05 14.45 11.92
C CYS A 398 3.67 14.76 11.34
N LYS A 399 2.79 13.76 11.29
CA LYS A 399 1.38 13.92 10.93
C LYS A 399 0.55 13.12 11.92
N GLU A 400 -0.21 13.82 12.75
CA GLU A 400 -1.16 13.19 13.65
C GLU A 400 -2.21 12.44 12.83
N SER A 401 -2.53 11.22 13.25
CA SER A 401 -3.45 10.34 12.57
C SER A 401 -4.18 9.47 13.58
N VAL A 402 -5.43 9.14 13.27
CA VAL A 402 -6.25 8.21 14.08
C VAL A 402 -5.67 6.78 14.05
N SER A 403 -4.83 6.47 13.05
CA SER A 403 -4.05 5.25 12.97
C SER A 403 -2.57 5.56 13.24
N PRO A 404 -2.02 5.23 14.43
CA PRO A 404 -0.66 5.61 14.82
C PRO A 404 0.44 4.95 13.96
N HIS A 405 0.10 3.89 13.23
CA HIS A 405 1.03 3.14 12.37
C HIS A 405 0.85 3.44 10.87
N ALA A 406 0.00 4.40 10.51
CA ALA A 406 -0.14 4.81 9.12
C ALA A 406 1.10 5.61 8.68
N VAL A 407 1.61 5.27 7.50
CA VAL A 407 2.75 5.96 6.87
C VAL A 407 2.35 6.36 5.46
N THR A 408 2.51 7.63 5.13
CA THR A 408 2.33 8.15 3.78
C THR A 408 3.70 8.46 3.18
N ILE A 409 3.99 7.91 2.01
CA ILE A 409 5.24 8.15 1.27
C ILE A 409 4.93 8.56 -0.17
N TYR A 410 5.55 9.65 -0.62
CA TYR A 410 5.44 10.13 -2.00
C TYR A 410 6.72 10.85 -2.43
N MET A 411 7.02 10.81 -3.72
CA MET A 411 8.22 11.38 -4.32
C MET A 411 7.86 12.24 -5.52
N PHE A 412 8.58 13.34 -5.71
CA PHE A 412 8.47 14.19 -6.89
C PHE A 412 9.84 14.75 -7.28
N GLU A 413 9.99 15.12 -8.55
CA GLU A 413 11.24 15.54 -9.19
C GLU A 413 11.14 17.02 -9.59
N PRO A 414 11.47 17.97 -8.68
CA PRO A 414 11.40 19.41 -8.99
C PRO A 414 12.41 19.86 -10.06
N GLU A 415 13.55 19.18 -10.17
CA GLU A 415 14.57 19.41 -11.20
C GLU A 415 15.03 18.05 -11.74
N PRO A 416 15.46 17.95 -13.00
CA PRO A 416 15.92 16.68 -13.57
C PRO A 416 16.95 15.97 -12.67
N CYS A 417 16.64 14.72 -12.30
CA CYS A 417 17.42 13.85 -11.44
C CYS A 417 17.67 14.38 -10.02
N ARG A 418 16.83 15.31 -9.55
CA ARG A 418 16.81 15.80 -8.17
C ARG A 418 15.42 15.63 -7.61
N TYR A 419 15.34 14.84 -6.54
CA TYR A 419 14.07 14.39 -6.01
C TYR A 419 13.82 14.96 -4.61
N ILE A 420 12.56 15.04 -4.25
CA ILE A 420 12.11 15.21 -2.88
C ILE A 420 11.21 14.03 -2.53
N LEU A 421 11.61 13.27 -1.52
CA LEU A 421 10.81 12.18 -0.95
C LEU A 421 10.21 12.68 0.36
N VAL A 422 8.89 12.57 0.54
CA VAL A 422 8.23 12.93 1.78
C VAL A 422 7.71 11.68 2.47
N VAL A 423 7.99 11.54 3.76
CA VAL A 423 7.45 10.49 4.63
C VAL A 423 6.69 11.16 5.77
N GLU A 424 5.39 10.88 5.86
CA GLU A 424 4.51 11.40 6.91
C GLU A 424 4.03 10.25 7.79
N SER A 425 4.23 10.36 9.10
CA SER A 425 3.74 9.39 10.07
C SER A 425 3.56 10.03 11.45
N SER A 426 2.63 9.51 12.23
CA SER A 426 2.44 9.89 13.63
C SER A 426 3.54 9.34 14.54
N LEU A 427 4.21 8.23 14.16
CA LEU A 427 5.38 7.71 14.89
C LEU A 427 6.52 8.73 14.94
N LEU A 428 6.69 9.50 13.86
CA LEU A 428 7.72 10.54 13.78
C LEU A 428 7.47 11.65 14.81
N CYS A 429 6.22 11.91 15.20
CA CYS A 429 5.88 12.96 16.16
C CYS A 429 6.55 12.79 17.53
N SER A 430 6.93 11.55 17.90
CA SER A 430 7.61 11.24 19.15
C SER A 430 9.13 11.47 19.11
N ILE A 431 9.73 11.48 17.92
CA ILE A 431 11.19 11.53 17.74
C ILE A 431 11.68 12.80 17.06
N LEU A 432 10.82 13.57 16.39
CA LEU A 432 11.27 14.79 15.70
C LEU A 432 11.88 15.82 16.65
N ASP A 433 11.47 15.88 17.91
CA ASP A 433 12.06 16.82 18.87
C ASP A 433 13.44 16.36 19.39
N SER A 434 13.84 15.10 19.15
CA SER A 434 15.18 14.56 19.47
C SER A 434 16.28 14.97 18.49
N THR A 435 15.95 15.84 17.53
CA THR A 435 16.81 16.14 16.39
C THR A 435 17.93 17.10 16.75
N ASP A 436 19.16 16.78 16.33
CA ASP A 436 20.33 17.66 16.49
C ASP A 436 20.33 18.88 15.55
N GLU A 437 21.39 19.69 15.59
CA GLU A 437 21.53 20.86 14.72
C GLU A 437 21.64 20.51 13.23
N ASN A 438 22.11 19.31 12.91
CA ASN A 438 22.24 18.80 11.55
C ASN A 438 20.94 18.19 11.02
N GLY A 439 19.90 18.09 11.85
CA GLY A 439 18.67 17.42 11.44
C GLY A 439 18.66 15.91 11.71
N LEU A 440 19.70 15.34 12.34
CA LEU A 440 19.80 13.91 12.62
C LEU A 440 18.91 13.49 13.78
N LEU A 441 18.18 12.38 13.61
CA LEU A 441 17.30 11.82 14.62
C LEU A 441 18.10 10.89 15.54
N SER A 442 17.72 10.87 16.81
CA SER A 442 18.29 9.98 17.81
C SER A 442 17.18 9.19 18.49
N LEU A 443 17.54 8.06 19.12
CA LEU A 443 16.59 7.33 19.94
C LEU A 443 16.25 8.17 21.18
N PRO A 444 14.95 8.31 21.53
CA PRO A 444 14.58 8.95 22.78
C PRO A 444 15.19 8.15 23.94
N GLN A 445 15.87 8.86 24.85
CA GLN A 445 16.53 8.29 26.04
C GLN A 445 15.52 7.68 27.02
#